data_AF-A0A077XLR5-F1
#
_entry.id   AF-A0A077XLR5-F1
#
_cell.length_a   1.000
_cell.length_b   1.000
_cell.length_c   1.000
_cell.angle_alpha   90.00
_cell.angle_beta   90.00
_cell.angle_gamma   90.00
#
_symmetry.space_group_name_H-M   'P 1'
#
loop_
_entity.id
_entity.type
_entity.pdbx_description
1 polymer ?
#
loop_
_entity_poly.entity_id
_entity_poly.type
_entity_poly.pdbx_seq_one_letter_code
_entity_poly.pdbx_strand_id
1 'polypeptide(L)'
;MNLEDVDHIDKAQPLVRKKVYLPNDKMPERDPDDFRYTDLIGYLVIDEVHGELGEITHVQEMPQQFIATVDFNGKELMFPLNDDLMLGIDSEDQVLEVDLPEGLVELYKEI
;
A
#
# COMPACT_ATOMS: atom_id res chain seq x y z
N MET A 1 -19.13 31.16 10.20
CA MET A 1 -19.65 29.91 9.63
C MET A 1 -18.60 28.88 10.02
N ASN A 2 -18.88 28.21 11.14
CA ASN A 2 -17.90 27.41 11.87
C ASN A 2 -17.73 26.06 11.16
N LEU A 3 -16.47 25.68 10.97
CA LEU A 3 -16.08 24.34 10.57
C LEU A 3 -16.36 23.44 11.77
N GLU A 4 -17.36 22.57 11.60
CA GLU A 4 -17.80 21.63 12.62
C GLU A 4 -16.71 20.58 12.87
N ASP A 5 -16.25 20.58 14.11
CA ASP A 5 -15.96 19.43 14.95
C ASP A 5 -14.93 18.40 14.45
N VAL A 6 -13.72 18.65 14.94
CA VAL A 6 -12.67 17.66 15.25
C VAL A 6 -13.28 16.60 16.18
N ASP A 7 -13.56 15.41 15.67
CA ASP A 7 -13.90 14.26 16.50
C ASP A 7 -13.01 13.06 16.20
N HIS A 8 -12.22 12.73 17.24
CA HIS A 8 -11.53 11.46 17.51
C HIS A 8 -10.16 11.22 16.88
N ILE A 9 -9.18 11.87 17.51
CA ILE A 9 -7.87 11.27 17.82
C ILE A 9 -8.08 10.06 18.73
N ASP A 10 -8.06 8.84 18.20
CA ASP A 10 -7.64 7.67 18.96
C ASP A 10 -7.34 6.45 18.06
N LYS A 11 -6.07 6.01 18.11
CA LYS A 11 -5.48 4.76 17.56
C LYS A 11 -5.11 4.85 16.06
N ALA A 12 -3.85 4.69 15.64
CA ALA A 12 -2.83 3.82 16.17
C ALA A 12 -1.47 4.53 16.38
N GLN A 13 -0.65 3.94 17.24
CA GLN A 13 0.71 4.39 17.50
C GLN A 13 1.58 4.20 16.25
N PRO A 14 2.59 5.06 16.01
CA PRO A 14 3.50 4.91 14.89
C PRO A 14 4.42 3.71 15.16
N LEU A 15 4.02 2.53 14.72
CA LEU A 15 4.94 1.41 14.57
C LEU A 15 5.68 1.61 13.26
N VAL A 16 6.60 2.58 13.29
CA VAL A 16 7.75 2.67 12.39
C VAL A 16 8.48 1.34 12.50
N ARG A 17 8.08 0.42 11.65
CA ARG A 17 8.77 -0.80 11.34
C ARG A 17 8.79 -0.85 9.83
N LYS A 18 9.72 -0.08 9.25
CA LYS A 18 10.47 -0.47 8.04
C LYS A 18 11.16 -1.82 8.30
N LYS A 19 10.39 -2.85 8.60
CA LYS A 19 10.84 -4.22 8.72
C LYS A 19 10.47 -4.84 7.40
N VAL A 20 11.38 -4.66 6.46
CA VAL A 20 11.54 -5.58 5.35
C VAL A 20 11.88 -6.93 6.00
N TYR A 21 10.87 -7.69 6.37
CA TYR A 21 11.04 -9.11 6.64
C TYR A 21 11.09 -9.72 5.25
N LEU A 22 12.31 -9.99 4.76
CA LEU A 22 12.54 -10.94 3.66
C LEU A 22 12.86 -12.30 4.31
N PRO A 23 11.91 -13.23 4.39
CA PRO A 23 12.12 -14.56 4.89
C PRO A 23 12.76 -15.38 3.77
N ASN A 24 13.86 -16.01 4.11
CA ASN A 24 14.93 -16.33 3.18
C ASN A 24 14.73 -17.66 2.44
N ASP A 25 13.53 -17.95 1.93
CA ASP A 25 13.26 -19.31 1.40
C ASP A 25 12.48 -19.43 0.08
N LYS A 26 11.93 -18.36 -0.52
CA LYS A 26 11.22 -18.49 -1.83
C LYS A 26 11.29 -17.30 -2.78
N MET A 27 12.37 -16.52 -2.79
CA MET A 27 12.60 -15.56 -3.88
C MET A 27 13.45 -16.20 -5.00
N PRO A 28 13.07 -16.02 -6.28
CA PRO A 28 13.70 -16.69 -7.41
C PRO A 28 15.13 -16.17 -7.65
N GLU A 29 16.16 -16.86 -7.17
CA GLU A 29 17.62 -16.75 -7.48
C GLU A 29 18.25 -15.35 -7.70
N ARG A 30 17.53 -14.25 -7.45
CA ARG A 30 17.96 -12.87 -7.65
C ARG A 30 18.35 -12.30 -6.30
N ASP A 31 19.41 -11.49 -6.31
CA ASP A 31 19.95 -10.85 -5.11
C ASP A 31 18.82 -10.12 -4.35
N PRO A 32 18.72 -10.23 -3.01
CA PRO A 32 17.74 -9.49 -2.21
C PRO A 32 17.78 -7.96 -2.42
N ASP A 33 18.92 -7.46 -2.89
CA ASP A 33 19.13 -6.07 -3.30
C ASP A 33 18.46 -5.69 -4.66
N ASP A 34 17.83 -6.64 -5.37
CA ASP A 34 17.17 -6.43 -6.68
C ASP A 34 15.63 -6.51 -6.61
N PHE A 35 15.03 -6.41 -5.41
CA PHE A 35 13.57 -6.30 -5.27
C PHE A 35 13.07 -5.01 -5.94
N ARG A 36 12.20 -5.14 -6.95
CA ARG A 36 11.62 -4.03 -7.70
C ARG A 36 10.18 -3.83 -7.27
N TYR A 37 9.67 -2.61 -7.42
CA TYR A 37 8.24 -2.35 -7.20
C TYR A 37 7.32 -3.20 -8.09
N THR A 38 7.78 -3.65 -9.25
CA THR A 38 7.03 -4.58 -10.10
C THR A 38 6.84 -5.97 -9.48
N ASP A 39 7.67 -6.37 -8.50
CA ASP A 39 7.55 -7.63 -7.79
C ASP A 39 6.41 -7.63 -6.77
N LEU A 40 5.81 -6.46 -6.50
CA LEU A 40 4.62 -6.31 -5.67
C LEU A 40 3.32 -6.71 -6.38
N ILE A 41 3.34 -6.98 -7.69
CA ILE A 41 2.15 -7.48 -8.39
C ILE A 41 1.69 -8.80 -7.74
N GLY A 42 0.41 -8.86 -7.36
CA GLY A 42 -0.20 -9.96 -6.61
C GLY A 42 -0.12 -9.83 -5.09
N TYR A 43 0.52 -8.79 -4.55
CA TYR A 43 0.47 -8.52 -3.11
C TYR A 43 -0.89 -7.95 -2.71
N LEU A 44 -1.40 -8.37 -1.55
CA LEU A 44 -2.57 -7.78 -0.91
C LEU A 44 -2.20 -6.43 -0.30
N VAL A 45 -2.95 -5.38 -0.63
CA VAL A 45 -2.77 -4.05 -0.06
C VAL A 45 -3.68 -3.89 1.15
N ILE A 46 -3.08 -3.50 2.27
CA ILE A 46 -3.78 -3.16 3.51
C ILE A 46 -3.49 -1.71 3.86
N ASP A 47 -4.53 -0.90 3.92
CA ASP A 47 -4.46 0.50 4.35
C ASP A 47 -4.67 0.62 5.86
N GLU A 48 -3.92 1.50 6.52
CA GLU A 48 -4.00 1.70 7.97
C GLU A 48 -5.42 2.09 8.43
N VAL A 49 -6.16 2.85 7.61
CA VAL A 49 -7.50 3.36 7.94
C VAL A 49 -8.60 2.45 7.41
N HIS A 50 -8.47 1.96 6.18
CA HIS A 50 -9.54 1.28 5.45
C HIS A 50 -9.44 -0.25 5.49
N GLY A 51 -8.32 -0.80 5.97
CA GLY A 51 -8.06 -2.23 5.99
C GLY A 51 -7.74 -2.78 4.59
N GLU A 52 -8.19 -4.00 4.30
CA GLU A 52 -7.93 -4.67 3.02
C GLU A 52 -8.53 -3.91 1.83
N LEU A 53 -7.67 -3.52 0.89
CA LEU A 53 -8.04 -2.83 -0.35
C LEU A 53 -8.05 -3.78 -1.56
N GLY A 54 -7.39 -4.93 -1.47
CA GLY A 54 -7.33 -5.92 -2.55
C GLY A 54 -5.93 -6.09 -3.12
N GLU A 55 -5.81 -6.87 -4.18
CA GLU A 55 -4.52 -7.25 -4.76
C GLU A 55 -4.01 -6.23 -5.77
N ILE A 56 -2.69 -6.02 -5.80
CA ILE A 56 -2.04 -5.23 -6.85
C ILE A 56 -2.12 -6.00 -8.17
N THR A 57 -2.90 -5.48 -9.12
CA THR A 57 -3.07 -6.07 -10.45
C THR A 57 -2.05 -5.56 -11.45
N HIS A 58 -1.53 -4.35 -11.24
CA HIS A 58 -0.57 -3.73 -12.15
C HIS A 58 0.36 -2.76 -11.42
N VAL A 59 1.61 -2.68 -11.89
CA VAL A 59 2.56 -1.63 -11.50
C VAL A 59 3.10 -0.98 -12.76
N GLN A 60 2.89 0.32 -12.89
CA GLN A 60 3.35 1.12 -14.01
C GLN A 60 4.56 1.96 -13.62
N GLU A 61 5.66 1.81 -14.36
CA GLU A 61 6.83 2.70 -14.24
C GLU A 61 6.58 4.00 -15.03
N MET A 62 6.64 5.13 -14.34
CA MET A 62 6.59 6.47 -14.93
C MET A 62 7.93 7.18 -14.69
N PRO A 63 8.28 8.24 -15.45
CA PRO A 63 9.61 8.87 -15.35
C PRO A 63 10.05 9.35 -13.96
N GLN A 64 9.12 9.51 -13.01
CA GLN A 64 9.39 10.02 -11.66
C GLN A 64 8.87 9.12 -10.54
N GLN A 65 8.04 8.13 -10.83
CA GLN A 65 7.38 7.31 -9.81
C GLN A 65 6.86 6.01 -10.41
N PHE A 66 6.61 5.03 -9.53
CA PHE A 66 5.85 3.84 -9.87
C PHE A 66 4.42 4.02 -9.37
N ILE A 67 3.44 3.58 -10.15
CA ILE A 67 2.02 3.63 -9.77
C ILE A 67 1.51 2.19 -9.64
N ALA A 68 1.02 1.84 -8.46
CA ALA A 68 0.29 0.60 -8.24
C ALA A 68 -1.17 0.78 -8.67
N THR A 69 -1.77 -0.29 -9.17
CA THR A 69 -3.20 -0.43 -9.43
C THR A 69 -3.70 -1.62 -8.63
N VAL A 70 -4.77 -1.40 -7.85
CA VAL A 70 -5.43 -2.40 -7.02
C VAL A 70 -6.86 -2.59 -7.51
N ASP A 71 -7.31 -3.84 -7.63
CA ASP A 71 -8.74 -4.13 -7.80
C ASP A 71 -9.43 -3.95 -6.45
N PHE A 72 -10.05 -2.78 -6.28
CA PHE A 72 -10.86 -2.44 -5.13
C PHE A 72 -12.34 -2.51 -5.51
N ASN A 73 -12.97 -3.65 -5.22
CA ASN A 73 -14.39 -3.90 -5.49
C ASN A 73 -14.80 -3.68 -6.97
N GLY A 74 -13.97 -4.13 -7.91
CA GLY A 74 -14.22 -3.96 -9.35
C GLY A 74 -13.85 -2.59 -9.89
N LYS A 75 -13.16 -1.76 -9.09
CA LYS A 75 -12.61 -0.47 -9.50
C LYS A 75 -11.10 -0.48 -9.40
N GLU A 76 -10.44 0.23 -10.30
CA GLU A 76 -8.98 0.35 -10.33
C GLU A 76 -8.53 1.49 -9.41
N LEU A 77 -8.22 1.17 -8.16
CA LEU A 77 -7.61 2.12 -7.22
C LEU A 77 -6.13 2.29 -7.56
N MET A 78 -5.72 3.51 -7.87
CA MET A 78 -4.32 3.81 -8.24
C MET A 78 -3.64 4.72 -7.22
N PHE A 79 -2.43 4.38 -6.81
CA PHE A 79 -1.61 5.21 -5.91
C PHE A 79 -0.11 5.03 -6.19
N PRO A 80 0.73 6.04 -5.85
CA PRO A 80 2.16 5.93 -6.09
C PRO A 80 2.84 5.01 -5.07
N LEU A 81 3.82 4.24 -5.53
CA LEU A 81 4.70 3.43 -4.68
C LEU A 81 5.91 4.28 -4.29
N ASN A 82 5.86 4.87 -3.10
CA ASN A 82 6.93 5.66 -2.52
C ASN A 82 7.02 5.46 -1.00
N ASP A 83 8.16 5.87 -0.43
CA ASP A 83 8.48 5.70 0.99
C ASP A 83 7.53 6.43 1.94
N ASP A 84 6.81 7.45 1.48
CA ASP A 84 5.88 8.22 2.31
C ASP A 84 4.55 7.48 2.50
N LEU A 85 4.13 6.68 1.50
CA LEU A 85 2.88 5.93 1.54
C LEU A 85 3.07 4.47 1.96
N MET A 86 4.25 3.87 1.75
CA MET A 86 4.50 2.48 2.12
C MET A 86 4.96 2.38 3.57
N LEU A 87 4.16 1.75 4.42
CA LEU A 87 4.49 1.50 5.82
C LEU A 87 5.39 0.27 5.99
N GLY A 88 5.15 -0.77 5.19
CA GLY A 88 5.87 -2.03 5.29
C GLY A 88 5.53 -3.00 4.17
N ILE A 89 6.43 -3.97 3.94
CA ILE A 89 6.23 -5.09 3.02
C ILE A 89 6.47 -6.37 3.81
N ASP A 90 5.47 -7.24 3.84
CA ASP A 90 5.59 -8.61 4.31
C ASP A 90 5.70 -9.54 3.10
N SER A 91 6.91 -9.99 2.81
CA SER A 91 7.15 -10.90 1.68
C SER A 91 6.73 -12.34 1.96
N GLU A 92 6.51 -12.71 3.23
CA GLU A 92 6.05 -14.05 3.63
C GLU A 92 4.56 -14.22 3.31
N ASP A 93 3.77 -13.23 3.73
CA ASP A 93 2.32 -13.21 3.55
C ASP A 93 1.88 -12.49 2.26
N GLN A 94 2.82 -11.95 1.50
CA GLN A 94 2.59 -11.14 0.30
C GLN A 94 1.67 -9.94 0.56
N VAL A 95 1.98 -9.18 1.61
CA VAL A 95 1.20 -8.00 2.04
C VAL A 95 2.02 -6.73 1.87
N LEU A 96 1.38 -5.69 1.32
CA LEU A 96 1.88 -4.32 1.31
C LEU A 96 1.01 -3.47 2.25
N GLU A 97 1.60 -2.96 3.33
CA GLU A 97 0.96 -2.03 4.25
C GLU A 97 1.17 -0.60 3.77
N VAL A 98 0.09 0.18 3.69
CA VAL A 98 0.10 1.57 3.21
C VAL A 98 -0.64 2.53 4.14
N ASP A 99 -0.26 3.80 4.08
CA ASP A 99 -0.99 4.94 4.65
C ASP A 99 -1.41 5.84 3.48
N LEU A 100 -2.59 5.58 2.91
CA LEU A 100 -3.09 6.38 1.80
C LEU A 100 -3.74 7.67 2.32
N PRO A 101 -3.65 8.78 1.56
CA PRO A 101 -4.29 10.03 1.97
C PRO A 101 -5.78 9.87 2.24
N GLU A 102 -6.24 10.52 3.32
CA GLU A 102 -7.65 10.57 3.70
C GLU A 102 -8.53 10.99 2.50
N GLY A 103 -9.69 10.35 2.37
CA GLY A 103 -10.60 10.59 1.25
C GLY A 103 -10.24 9.86 -0.04
N LEU A 104 -8.99 9.40 -0.25
CA LEU A 104 -8.62 8.74 -1.50
C LEU A 104 -9.46 7.49 -1.74
N VAL A 105 -9.50 6.57 -0.78
CA VAL A 105 -10.27 5.31 -0.91
C VAL A 105 -11.77 5.57 -0.97
N GLU A 106 -12.26 6.57 -0.24
CA GLU A 106 -13.68 6.94 -0.22
C GLU A 106 -14.19 7.42 -1.59
N LEU A 107 -13.37 8.17 -2.33
CA LEU A 107 -13.68 8.56 -3.72
C LEU A 107 -13.94 7.34 -4.62
N TYR A 108 -13.29 6.21 -4.35
CA TYR A 108 -13.53 4.96 -5.08
C TYR A 108 -14.68 4.14 -4.47
N LYS A 109 -15.17 4.42 -3.26
CA LYS A 109 -16.37 3.78 -2.71
C LYS A 109 -17.67 4.39 -3.23
N GLU A 110 -17.71 5.71 -3.46
CA GLU A 110 -18.95 6.46 -3.71
C GLU A 110 -19.50 6.44 -5.15
N ILE A 111 -18.79 5.82 -6.11
CA ILE A 111 -19.18 5.80 -7.55
C ILE A 111 -20.03 4.59 -7.93
#